data_AF-A0A942L0C7-F1
#
_entry.id   AF-A0A942L0C7-F1
#
_cell.length_a   1.000
_cell.length_b   1.000
_cell.length_c   1.000
_cell.angle_alpha   90.00
_cell.angle_beta   90.00
_cell.angle_gamma   90.00
#
_symmetry.space_group_name_H-M   'P 1'
#
loop_
_entity.id
_entity.type
_entity.pdbx_description
1 polymer ?
#
loop_
_entity_poly.entity_id
_entity_poly.type
_entity_poly.pdbx_seq_one_letter_code
_entity_poly.pdbx_strand_id
1 'polypeptide(L)'
;MFARIRALIDHLHDVQEVNALSDRDLDDLGMTRDQVLAFLRMPRDINDRVTAMGAIFGLSQVELKRDHGLWVEILSTCGHCADRGACARLLAKGDQAQPSEATFCGNRGAFADLATYAA
;
A
#
# COMPACT_ATOMS: atom_id res chain seq x y z
N MET A 1 -18.82 -12.88 -13.97
CA MET A 1 -19.56 -12.71 -12.69
C MET A 1 -19.05 -13.64 -11.59
N PHE A 2 -18.87 -14.94 -11.82
CA PHE A 2 -18.39 -15.91 -10.82
C PHE A 2 -17.08 -15.54 -10.12
N ALA A 3 -16.10 -14.96 -10.82
CA ALA A 3 -14.85 -14.51 -10.20
C ALA A 3 -15.05 -13.38 -9.17
N ARG A 4 -16.03 -12.49 -9.39
CA ARG A 4 -16.37 -11.40 -8.45
C ARG A 4 -17.12 -11.93 -7.22
N ILE A 5 -17.98 -12.93 -7.41
CA ILE A 5 -18.70 -13.61 -6.32
C ILE A 5 -17.71 -14.42 -5.47
N ARG A 6 -16.75 -15.11 -6.09
CA ARG A 6 -15.69 -15.84 -5.39
C ARG A 6 -14.80 -14.91 -4.58
N ALA A 7 -14.31 -13.83 -5.18
CA ALA A 7 -13.53 -12.82 -4.46
C ALA A 7 -14.30 -12.20 -3.28
N LEU A 8 -15.64 -12.06 -3.39
CA LEU A 8 -16.48 -11.60 -2.30
C LEU A 8 -16.62 -12.65 -1.19
N ILE A 9 -16.79 -13.93 -1.54
CA ILE A 9 -16.87 -15.04 -0.57
C ILE A 9 -15.53 -15.22 0.15
N ASP A 10 -14.42 -15.17 -0.58
CA ASP A 10 -13.06 -15.21 -0.02
C ASP A 10 -12.88 -14.02 0.96
N HIS A 11 -13.27 -12.81 0.54
CA HIS A 11 -13.21 -11.63 1.41
C HIS A 11 -14.09 -11.75 2.67
N LEU A 12 -15.27 -12.36 2.57
CA LEU A 12 -16.15 -12.58 3.72
C LEU A 12 -15.57 -13.63 4.68
N HIS A 13 -14.92 -14.68 4.17
CA HIS A 13 -14.18 -15.65 4.99
C HIS A 13 -12.99 -15.00 5.67
N ASP A 14 -12.18 -14.22 4.95
CA ASP A 14 -11.01 -13.52 5.52
C ASP A 14 -11.44 -12.59 6.67
N VAL A 15 -12.56 -11.88 6.51
CA VAL A 15 -13.13 -11.00 7.56
C VAL A 15 -13.63 -11.81 8.76
N GLN A 16 -14.22 -12.99 8.54
CA GLN A 16 -14.64 -13.86 9.64
C GLN A 16 -13.47 -14.43 10.43
N GLU A 17 -12.39 -14.83 9.75
CA GLU A 17 -11.17 -15.32 10.41
C GLU A 17 -10.51 -14.21 11.24
N VAL A 18 -10.40 -12.99 10.71
CA VAL A 18 -9.86 -11.84 11.47
C VAL A 18 -10.73 -11.48 12.67
N ASN A 19 -12.05 -11.58 12.55
CA ASN A 19 -12.95 -11.39 13.69
C ASN A 19 -12.85 -12.50 14.73
N ALA A 20 -12.38 -13.69 14.33
CA ALA A 20 -12.15 -14.83 15.24
C ALA A 20 -10.79 -14.75 15.95
N LEU A 21 -9.86 -13.88 15.52
CA LEU A 21 -8.59 -13.65 16.22
C LEU A 21 -8.86 -13.09 17.62
N SER A 22 -8.19 -13.68 18.62
CA SER A 22 -8.25 -13.18 19.99
C SER A 22 -7.46 -11.89 20.12
N ASP A 23 -7.74 -11.10 21.17
CA ASP A 23 -6.99 -9.85 21.42
C ASP A 23 -5.49 -10.13 21.65
N ARG A 24 -5.14 -11.33 22.13
CA ARG A 24 -3.75 -11.77 22.26
C ARG A 24 -3.08 -12.03 20.91
N ASP A 25 -3.80 -12.63 19.96
CA ASP A 25 -3.27 -12.85 18.61
C ASP A 25 -3.03 -11.52 17.87
N LEU A 26 -3.88 -10.52 18.14
CA LEU A 26 -3.74 -9.16 17.62
C LEU A 26 -2.56 -8.41 18.25
N ASP A 27 -2.36 -8.56 19.56
CA ASP A 27 -1.19 -8.03 20.27
C ASP A 27 0.12 -8.66 19.79
N ASP A 28 0.14 -9.98 19.53
CA ASP A 28 1.30 -10.68 18.97
C ASP A 28 1.65 -10.19 17.55
N LEU A 29 0.64 -9.74 16.79
CA LEU A 29 0.83 -9.08 15.49
C LEU A 29 1.18 -7.59 15.61
N GLY A 30 1.06 -7.00 16.81
CA GLY A 30 1.23 -5.57 17.05
C GLY A 30 0.20 -4.71 16.31
N MET A 31 -0.98 -5.25 15.99
CA MET A 31 -2.02 -4.58 15.22
C MET A 31 -3.38 -4.67 15.90
N THR A 32 -4.14 -3.59 15.87
CA THR A 32 -5.54 -3.62 16.32
C THR A 32 -6.42 -4.34 15.30
N ARG A 33 -7.56 -4.87 15.75
CA ARG A 33 -8.53 -5.56 14.87
C ARG A 33 -8.94 -4.69 13.68
N ASP A 34 -9.16 -3.40 13.91
CA ASP A 34 -9.51 -2.43 12.86
C ASP A 34 -8.38 -2.25 11.85
N GLN A 35 -7.11 -2.30 12.28
CA GLN A 35 -5.96 -2.26 11.39
C GLN A 35 -5.89 -3.52 10.51
N VAL A 36 -6.14 -4.70 11.08
CA VAL A 36 -6.15 -5.96 10.30
C VAL A 36 -7.31 -5.98 9.29
N LEU A 37 -8.50 -5.53 9.67
CA LEU A 37 -9.64 -5.42 8.77
C LEU A 37 -9.43 -4.37 7.67
N ALA A 38 -8.74 -3.26 7.98
CA ALA A 38 -8.35 -2.27 6.99
C ALA A 38 -7.39 -2.88 5.95
N PHE A 39 -6.45 -3.71 6.40
CA PHE A 39 -5.55 -4.46 5.51
C PHE A 39 -6.31 -5.39 4.55
N LEU A 40 -7.33 -6.12 5.02
CA LEU A 40 -8.15 -7.00 4.17
C LEU A 40 -8.91 -6.24 3.07
N ARG A 41 -9.19 -4.95 3.27
CA ARG A 41 -9.86 -4.09 2.30
C ARG A 41 -8.90 -3.41 1.32
N MET A 42 -7.59 -3.56 1.53
CA MET A 42 -6.60 -2.95 0.66
C MET A 42 -6.57 -3.63 -0.71
N PRO A 43 -6.30 -2.88 -1.79
CA PRO A 43 -6.10 -3.45 -3.12
C PRO A 43 -4.97 -4.48 -3.11
N ARG A 44 -5.19 -5.63 -3.77
CA ARG A 44 -4.18 -6.69 -3.87
C ARG A 44 -2.86 -6.23 -4.50
N ASP A 45 -2.92 -5.20 -5.35
CA ASP A 45 -1.78 -4.62 -6.06
C ASP A 45 -1.05 -3.52 -5.27
N ILE A 46 -1.44 -3.27 -4.01
CA ILE A 46 -0.95 -2.08 -3.28
C ILE A 46 0.56 -2.09 -3.06
N ASN A 47 1.14 -3.25 -2.73
CA ASN A 47 2.58 -3.39 -2.52
C ASN A 47 3.35 -3.10 -3.82
N ASP A 48 2.89 -3.67 -4.93
CA ASP A 48 3.51 -3.48 -6.24
C ASP A 48 3.40 -2.03 -6.69
N ARG A 49 2.24 -1.40 -6.48
CA ARG A 49 1.99 -0.01 -6.83
C ARG A 49 2.85 0.96 -6.00
N VAL A 50 2.95 0.75 -4.69
CA VAL A 50 3.83 1.57 -3.83
C VAL A 50 5.28 1.40 -4.23
N THR A 51 5.72 0.17 -4.50
CA THR A 51 7.10 -0.12 -4.94
C THR A 51 7.41 0.58 -6.27
N ALA A 52 6.51 0.47 -7.25
CA ALA A 52 6.69 1.12 -8.55
C ALA A 52 6.67 2.65 -8.45
N MET A 53 5.81 3.22 -7.59
CA MET A 53 5.81 4.65 -7.33
C MET A 53 7.09 5.10 -6.62
N GLY A 54 7.58 4.37 -5.63
CA GLY A 54 8.84 4.69 -4.95
C GLY A 54 10.05 4.63 -5.87
N ALA A 55 10.06 3.70 -6.84
CA ALA A 55 11.12 3.59 -7.84
C ALA A 55 11.24 4.86 -8.72
N ILE A 56 10.13 5.57 -8.99
CA ILE A 56 10.18 6.87 -9.69
C ILE A 56 11.03 7.90 -8.92
N PHE A 57 11.07 7.79 -7.58
CA PHE A 57 11.87 8.65 -6.69
C PHE A 57 13.28 8.09 -6.45
N GLY A 58 13.67 7.02 -7.13
CA GLY A 58 14.98 6.37 -6.96
C GLY A 58 15.08 5.44 -5.75
N LEU A 59 13.97 5.09 -5.11
CA LEU A 59 13.96 4.20 -3.95
C LEU A 59 13.94 2.72 -4.36
N SER A 60 14.78 1.93 -3.70
CA SER A 60 14.70 0.47 -3.70
C SER A 60 13.62 -0.03 -2.73
N GLN A 61 13.23 -1.30 -2.90
CA GLN A 61 12.33 -1.96 -1.95
C GLN A 61 12.90 -2.03 -0.52
N VAL A 62 14.23 -2.14 -0.40
CA VAL A 62 14.89 -2.22 0.90
C VAL A 62 14.77 -0.89 1.64
N GLU A 63 14.94 0.23 0.94
CA GLU A 63 14.79 1.56 1.53
C GLU A 63 13.34 1.86 1.91
N LEU A 64 12.38 1.50 1.05
CA LEU A 64 10.96 1.67 1.33
C LEU A 64 10.49 0.93 2.58
N LYS A 65 11.07 -0.24 2.85
CA LYS A 65 10.66 -1.14 3.95
C LYS A 65 11.57 -1.03 5.18
N ARG A 66 12.57 -0.14 5.16
CA ARG A 66 13.53 0.00 6.25
C ARG A 66 12.85 0.45 7.55
N ASP A 67 11.94 1.42 7.44
CA ASP A 67 11.08 1.86 8.54
C ASP A 67 9.71 1.22 8.38
N HIS A 68 9.41 0.24 9.25
CA HIS A 68 8.15 -0.49 9.20
C HIS A 68 6.93 0.38 9.52
N GLY A 69 7.07 1.36 10.42
CA GLY A 69 5.98 2.27 10.77
C GLY A 69 5.61 3.16 9.59
N LEU A 70 6.61 3.79 8.98
CA LEU A 70 6.42 4.60 7.78
C LEU A 70 5.90 3.77 6.59
N TRP A 71 6.37 2.53 6.44
CA TRP A 71 5.89 1.61 5.41
C TRP A 71 4.38 1.36 5.49
N VAL A 72 3.86 1.11 6.70
CA VAL A 72 2.42 0.91 6.93
C VAL A 72 1.62 2.19 6.60
N GLU A 73 2.13 3.37 6.95
CA GLU A 73 1.49 4.65 6.61
C GLU A 73 1.44 4.91 5.10
N ILE A 74 2.53 4.61 4.39
CA ILE A 74 2.60 4.71 2.92
C ILE A 74 1.58 3.76 2.27
N LEU A 75 1.51 2.51 2.73
CA LEU A 75 0.51 1.55 2.27
C LEU A 75 -0.90 2.06 2.55
N SER A 76 -1.20 2.49 3.78
CA SER A 76 -2.51 3.02 4.15
C SER A 76 -2.94 4.17 3.23
N THR A 77 -2.05 5.16 3.04
CA THR A 77 -2.32 6.31 2.16
C THR A 77 -2.52 5.88 0.70
N CYS A 78 -1.73 4.93 0.20
CA CYS A 78 -1.88 4.42 -1.17
C CYS A 78 -3.18 3.62 -1.36
N GLY A 79 -3.65 2.92 -0.33
CA GLY A 79 -4.81 2.05 -0.37
C GLY A 79 -6.11 2.83 -0.47
N HIS A 80 -6.16 3.96 0.21
CA HIS A 80 -7.29 4.90 0.25
C HIS A 80 -7.27 5.94 -0.88
N CYS A 81 -6.21 5.98 -1.70
CA CYS A 81 -6.09 6.94 -2.80
C CYS A 81 -7.14 6.68 -3.91
N ALA A 82 -7.89 7.73 -4.24
CA ALA A 82 -8.90 7.71 -5.32
C ALA A 82 -8.29 7.90 -6.72
N ASP A 83 -7.10 8.50 -6.82
CA ASP A 83 -6.47 8.91 -8.08
C ASP A 83 -5.75 7.78 -8.84
N ARG A 84 -6.33 6.57 -8.82
CA ARG A 84 -5.71 5.38 -9.43
C ARG A 84 -5.48 5.52 -10.93
N GLY A 85 -6.35 6.23 -11.64
CA GLY A 85 -6.17 6.49 -13.07
C GLY A 85 -4.96 7.37 -13.37
N ALA A 86 -4.69 8.38 -12.54
CA ALA A 86 -3.50 9.21 -12.67
C ALA A 86 -2.23 8.42 -12.34
N CYS A 87 -2.28 7.59 -11.29
CA CYS A 87 -1.21 6.67 -10.92
C CYS A 87 -0.86 5.70 -12.07
N ALA A 88 -1.86 5.03 -12.64
CA ALA A 88 -1.64 4.11 -13.75
C ALA A 88 -1.02 4.80 -14.97
N ARG A 89 -1.47 6.01 -15.32
CA ARG A 89 -0.90 6.78 -16.43
C ARG A 89 0.55 7.18 -16.20
N LEU A 90 0.91 7.57 -14.98
CA LEU A 90 2.29 7.89 -14.63
C LEU A 90 3.17 6.63 -14.70
N LEU A 91 2.75 5.54 -14.07
CA LEU A 91 3.49 4.27 -14.07
C LEU A 91 3.68 3.69 -15.49
N ALA A 92 2.71 3.90 -16.39
CA ALA A 92 2.81 3.47 -17.78
C ALA A 92 3.93 4.18 -18.57
N LYS A 93 4.49 5.28 -18.06
CA LYS A 93 5.65 5.95 -18.69
C LYS A 93 6.96 5.22 -18.47
N GLY A 94 7.03 4.25 -17.54
CA GLY A 94 8.26 3.54 -17.21
C GLY A 94 9.39 4.49 -16.83
N ASP A 95 10.57 4.31 -17.42
CA ASP A 95 11.78 5.09 -17.14
C ASP A 95 11.67 6.60 -17.47
N GLN A 96 10.61 7.01 -18.20
CA GLN A 96 10.37 8.42 -18.49
C GLN A 96 9.58 9.13 -17.38
N ALA A 97 9.00 8.39 -16.43
CA ALA A 97 8.25 8.98 -15.32
C ALA A 97 9.18 9.80 -14.43
N GLN A 98 8.74 11.01 -14.05
CA GLN A 98 9.50 11.89 -13.18
C GLN A 98 8.77 12.14 -11.84
N PRO A 99 9.50 12.29 -10.71
CA PRO A 99 8.91 12.64 -9.41
C PRO A 99 8.03 13.89 -9.43
N SER A 100 8.36 14.86 -10.30
CA SER A 100 7.61 16.11 -10.47
C SER A 100 6.20 15.90 -11.02
N GLU A 101 5.92 14.77 -11.67
CA GLU A 101 4.63 14.44 -12.27
C GLU A 101 3.68 13.71 -11.31
N ALA A 102 4.19 13.25 -10.16
CA ALA A 102 3.43 12.56 -9.13
C ALA A 102 2.64 13.53 -8.21
N THR A 103 2.21 14.69 -8.71
CA THR A 103 1.53 15.74 -7.92
C THR A 103 0.23 15.28 -7.26
N PHE A 104 -0.43 14.27 -7.84
CA PHE A 104 -1.64 13.64 -7.29
C PHE A 104 -1.36 12.67 -6.13
N CYS A 105 -0.10 12.22 -5.95
CA CYS A 105 0.20 11.15 -5.02
C CYS A 105 0.34 11.68 -3.59
N GLY A 106 -0.52 11.22 -2.68
CA GLY A 106 -0.45 11.56 -1.25
C GLY A 106 0.86 11.13 -0.58
N ASN A 107 1.54 10.11 -1.10
CA ASN A 107 2.84 9.63 -0.60
C ASN A 107 4.05 10.37 -1.20
N ARG A 108 3.83 11.35 -2.09
CA ARG A 108 4.93 12.06 -2.77
C ARG A 108 5.95 12.65 -1.78
N GLY A 109 5.47 13.26 -0.70
CA GLY A 109 6.34 13.83 0.33
C GLY A 109 7.20 12.75 0.99
N ALA A 110 6.56 11.69 1.48
CA ALA A 110 7.26 10.56 2.11
C ALA A 110 8.31 9.92 1.18
N PHE A 111 8.02 9.75 -0.11
CA PHE A 111 9.02 9.23 -1.06
C PHE A 111 10.19 10.20 -1.27
N ALA A 112 9.93 11.50 -1.36
CA ALA A 112 10.99 12.50 -1.49
C ALA A 112 11.87 12.59 -0.24
N ASP A 113 11.27 12.53 0.95
CA ASP A 113 11.99 12.53 2.22
C ASP A 113 12.88 11.28 2.32
N LEU A 114 12.31 10.09 2.06
CA LEU A 114 13.08 8.84 2.03
C LEU A 114 14.24 8.90 1.03
N ALA A 115 14.02 9.44 -0.17
CA ALA A 115 15.07 9.54 -1.18
C ALA A 115 16.21 10.47 -0.76
N THR A 116 15.91 11.48 0.06
CA THR A 116 16.92 12.39 0.62
C THR A 116 17.83 11.69 1.64
N TYR A 117 17.28 10.74 2.41
CA TYR A 117 18.00 10.01 3.46
C TYR A 117 18.50 8.62 3.04
N ALA A 118 18.23 8.21 1.80
CA ALA A 118 18.67 6.94 1.22
C ALA A 118 20.13 6.99 0.71
N ALA A 119 20.70 8.19 0.56
CA ALA A 119 22.06 8.44 0.08
C ALA A 119 23.16 8.07 1.09
#